data_AF-A0A1I3LQZ3-F1
#
_entry.id   AF-A0A1I3LQZ3-F1
#
_cell.length_a   1.000
_cell.length_b   1.000
_cell.length_c   1.000
_cell.angle_alpha   90.00
_cell.angle_beta   90.00
_cell.angle_gamma   90.00
#
_symmetry.space_group_name_H-M   'P 1'
#
loop_
_entity.id
_entity.type
_entity.pdbx_description
1 polymer ?
#
loop_
_entity_poly.entity_id
_entity_poly.type
_entity_poly.pdbx_seq_one_letter_code
_entity_poly.pdbx_strand_id
1 'polypeptide(L)'
;MFMQDSRAQRRHTRFALLVVSCASLMLAGCSAEAEAPQAKNLPAAGSGALETAAGRYEFTPSTCAFYEQDGIYDIEIRGPGTAPDGEKFFFELSSTANALTIGLGVDRPYASPERKIEAGRVVSQEFEIEVAGEKLTINDLVLVNQDGAPVGSGATLSIDCSTP
;
A
#
# COMPACT_ATOMS: atom_id res chain seq x y z
N MET A 1 56.61 -19.83 -11.34
CA MET A 1 55.99 -19.83 -9.99
C MET A 1 55.86 -21.29 -9.55
N PHE A 2 56.33 -21.60 -8.34
CA PHE A 2 56.96 -22.86 -7.92
C PHE A 2 56.04 -24.09 -7.80
N MET A 3 56.55 -25.26 -8.21
CA MET A 3 56.25 -26.55 -7.60
C MET A 3 57.13 -26.74 -6.37
N GLN A 4 56.57 -27.22 -5.25
CA GLN A 4 57.26 -28.10 -4.31
C GLN A 4 56.27 -28.86 -3.42
N ASP A 5 56.45 -30.18 -3.40
CA ASP A 5 55.82 -31.19 -2.56
C ASP A 5 56.21 -31.05 -1.08
N SER A 6 55.32 -31.43 -0.15
CA SER A 6 55.70 -31.91 1.20
C SER A 6 54.56 -32.69 1.87
N ARG A 7 54.83 -33.99 2.09
CA ARG A 7 54.06 -34.92 2.94
C ARG A 7 54.17 -34.56 4.42
N ALA A 8 53.09 -34.79 5.19
CA ALA A 8 53.10 -35.37 6.54
C ALA A 8 51.63 -35.68 6.96
N GLN A 9 51.15 -36.92 6.90
CA GLN A 9 51.29 -38.00 7.88
C GLN A 9 50.28 -37.93 9.06
N ARG A 10 49.29 -38.83 8.94
CA ARG A 10 48.38 -39.45 9.94
C ARG A 10 48.53 -39.02 11.40
N ARG A 11 47.37 -38.69 12.01
CA ARG A 11 47.00 -39.20 13.33
C ARG A 11 45.57 -39.73 13.35
N HIS A 12 45.48 -41.04 13.55
CA HIS A 12 44.28 -41.77 13.93
C HIS A 12 43.83 -41.33 15.31
N THR A 13 42.55 -40.96 15.47
CA THR A 13 41.92 -40.98 16.80
C THR A 13 40.45 -41.40 16.67
N ARG A 14 40.26 -42.72 16.74
CA ARG A 14 39.16 -43.46 17.37
C ARG A 14 37.78 -42.76 17.39
N PHE A 15 36.90 -43.19 16.49
CA PHE A 15 35.45 -43.11 16.67
C PHE A 15 35.07 -43.92 17.92
N ALA A 16 34.76 -43.22 19.01
CA ALA A 16 34.06 -43.79 20.15
C ALA A 16 32.59 -43.36 20.04
N LEU A 17 31.71 -44.35 19.83
CA LEU A 17 30.29 -44.20 20.08
C LEU A 17 30.07 -43.77 21.54
N LEU A 18 29.25 -42.74 21.73
CA LEU A 18 28.61 -42.47 23.01
C LEU A 18 27.13 -42.13 22.76
N VAL A 19 26.30 -43.14 23.00
CA VAL A 19 24.84 -43.06 23.14
C VAL A 19 24.56 -42.52 24.54
N VAL A 20 24.03 -41.31 24.69
CA VAL A 20 23.43 -40.87 25.96
C VAL A 20 22.27 -39.90 25.73
N SER A 21 21.08 -40.40 26.06
CA SER A 21 19.97 -39.72 26.76
C SER A 21 19.11 -38.69 26.01
N CYS A 22 17.93 -39.17 25.57
CA CYS A 22 16.68 -38.40 25.60
C CYS A 22 16.47 -37.83 27.01
N ALA A 23 16.65 -36.53 27.17
CA ALA A 23 16.12 -35.77 28.30
C ALA A 23 15.39 -34.54 27.76
N SER A 24 14.08 -34.59 27.93
CA SER A 24 13.09 -33.63 27.51
C SER A 24 13.41 -32.23 28.02
N LEU A 25 13.80 -31.31 27.12
CA LEU A 25 13.66 -29.88 27.36
C LEU A 25 12.31 -29.46 26.79
N MET A 26 11.37 -29.26 27.71
CA MET A 26 10.08 -28.64 27.47
C MET A 26 10.33 -27.26 26.83
N LEU A 27 10.06 -27.17 25.52
CA LEU A 27 9.84 -25.91 24.82
C LEU A 27 8.59 -25.29 25.43
N ALA A 28 8.78 -24.42 26.42
CA ALA A 28 7.76 -23.45 26.80
C ALA A 28 7.63 -22.49 25.61
N GLY A 29 6.72 -22.83 24.69
CA GLY A 29 6.26 -21.91 23.66
C GLY A 29 5.56 -20.76 24.35
N CYS A 30 6.26 -19.64 24.51
CA CYS A 30 5.60 -18.35 24.61
C CYS A 30 4.99 -18.07 23.22
N SER A 31 3.78 -18.57 23.00
CA SER A 31 2.87 -17.94 22.05
C SER A 31 2.59 -16.54 22.61
N ALA A 32 3.43 -15.58 22.23
CA ALA A 32 2.96 -14.21 22.14
C ALA A 32 2.02 -14.21 20.93
N GLU A 33 0.74 -14.47 21.17
CA GLU A 33 -0.31 -13.99 20.28
C GLU A 33 -0.18 -12.47 20.28
N ALA A 34 0.62 -11.95 19.35
CA ALA A 34 0.47 -10.57 18.94
C ALA A 34 -0.96 -10.46 18.43
N GLU A 35 -1.84 -9.81 19.20
CA GLU A 35 -3.14 -9.40 18.70
C GLU A 35 -2.90 -8.73 17.35
N ALA A 36 -3.43 -9.32 16.28
CA ALA A 36 -3.39 -8.69 14.98
C ALA A 36 -4.04 -7.31 15.15
N PRO A 37 -3.38 -6.20 14.75
CA PRO A 37 -4.00 -4.90 14.78
C PRO A 37 -5.36 -5.00 14.10
N GLN A 38 -6.41 -4.43 14.70
CA GLN A 38 -7.72 -4.47 14.05
C GLN A 38 -7.75 -3.39 12.98
N ALA A 39 -8.01 -3.78 11.72
CA ALA A 39 -8.33 -2.84 10.66
C ALA A 39 -9.55 -2.01 11.07
N LYS A 40 -9.40 -0.68 11.09
CA LYS A 40 -10.53 0.21 11.33
C LYS A 40 -11.27 0.38 10.00
N ASN A 41 -12.36 -0.37 9.85
CA ASN A 41 -13.36 -0.06 8.83
C ASN A 41 -14.21 1.10 9.35
N LEU A 42 -13.86 2.31 8.96
CA LEU A 42 -14.64 3.48 9.32
C LEU A 42 -15.96 3.48 8.53
N PRO A 43 -17.08 3.93 9.15
CA PRO A 43 -18.34 4.11 8.43
C PRO A 43 -18.14 4.97 7.18
N ALA A 44 -18.99 4.78 6.17
CA ALA A 44 -19.06 5.61 4.97
C ALA A 44 -19.48 7.05 5.33
N ALA A 45 -18.56 7.84 5.85
CA ALA A 45 -18.71 9.25 6.11
C ALA A 45 -17.32 9.88 6.08
N GLY A 46 -17.18 10.94 5.30
CA GLY A 46 -15.89 11.58 5.04
C GLY A 46 -15.98 12.45 3.79
N SER A 47 -14.86 13.08 3.44
CA SER A 47 -14.76 13.91 2.25
C SER A 47 -13.42 13.71 1.58
N GLY A 48 -13.41 13.76 0.26
CA GLY A 48 -12.20 13.71 -0.54
C GLY A 48 -12.22 14.79 -1.60
N ALA A 49 -11.07 15.40 -1.85
CA ALA A 49 -10.87 16.35 -2.92
C ALA A 49 -9.54 16.10 -3.62
N LEU A 50 -9.57 16.02 -4.94
CA LEU A 50 -8.38 16.08 -5.79
C LEU A 50 -8.38 17.44 -6.50
N GLU A 51 -7.43 18.29 -6.12
CA GLU A 51 -7.18 19.57 -6.74
C GLU A 51 -6.23 19.42 -7.93
N THR A 52 -6.65 19.95 -9.09
CA THR A 52 -5.87 19.92 -10.32
C THR A 52 -5.89 21.30 -10.98
N ALA A 53 -5.03 21.52 -11.96
CA ALA A 53 -5.08 22.73 -12.80
C ALA A 53 -6.41 22.86 -13.58
N ALA A 54 -7.11 21.75 -13.83
CA ALA A 54 -8.39 21.72 -14.53
C ALA A 54 -9.60 21.94 -13.60
N GLY A 55 -9.39 21.91 -12.28
CA GLY A 55 -10.44 22.08 -11.27
C GLY A 55 -10.39 21.04 -10.16
N ARG A 56 -11.41 21.11 -9.29
CA ARG A 56 -11.57 20.30 -8.09
C ARG A 56 -12.51 19.11 -8.34
N TYR A 57 -12.01 17.90 -8.13
CA TYR A 57 -12.80 16.68 -8.15
C TYR A 57 -13.19 16.33 -6.73
N GLU A 58 -14.49 16.32 -6.43
CA GLU A 58 -14.99 16.05 -5.08
C GLU A 58 -15.60 14.66 -4.99
N PHE A 59 -15.34 13.94 -3.91
CA PHE A 59 -15.87 12.60 -3.70
C PHE A 59 -16.18 12.33 -2.22
N THR A 60 -17.03 11.34 -2.00
CA THR A 60 -17.40 10.88 -0.66
C THR A 60 -16.92 9.43 -0.52
N PRO A 61 -15.90 9.15 0.31
CA PRO A 61 -15.46 7.79 0.58
C PRO A 61 -16.63 6.92 1.07
N SER A 62 -16.95 5.86 0.33
CA SER A 62 -17.83 4.79 0.77
C SER A 62 -17.06 3.68 1.49
N THR A 63 -15.76 3.58 1.19
CA THR A 63 -14.79 2.74 1.89
C THR A 63 -13.64 3.64 2.31
N CYS A 64 -13.30 3.60 3.60
CA CYS A 64 -12.06 4.16 4.07
C CYS A 64 -11.41 3.22 5.10
N ALA A 65 -10.46 2.42 4.63
CA ALA A 65 -9.74 1.45 5.44
C ALA A 65 -8.33 1.95 5.70
N PHE A 66 -7.98 2.03 6.98
CA PHE A 66 -6.62 2.28 7.46
C PHE A 66 -6.18 1.10 8.32
N TYR A 67 -5.04 0.53 7.95
CA TYR A 67 -4.37 -0.49 8.75
C TYR A 67 -2.89 -0.13 8.85
N GLU A 68 -2.37 -0.01 10.07
CA GLU A 68 -0.96 0.28 10.32
C GLU A 68 -0.28 -0.97 10.87
N GLN A 69 0.82 -1.38 10.24
CA GLN A 69 1.70 -2.43 10.74
C GLN A 69 3.14 -1.98 10.59
N ASP A 70 3.89 -2.01 11.69
CA ASP A 70 5.32 -1.65 11.75
C ASP A 70 5.62 -0.25 11.18
N GLY A 71 4.71 0.71 11.39
CA GLY A 71 4.85 2.09 10.90
C GLY A 71 4.53 2.27 9.41
N ILE A 72 4.02 1.23 8.74
CA ILE A 72 3.59 1.26 7.34
C ILE A 72 2.07 1.17 7.29
N TYR A 73 1.46 2.07 6.52
CA TYR A 73 0.01 2.10 6.33
C TYR A 73 -0.41 1.33 5.07
N ASP A 74 -1.30 0.35 5.26
CA ASP A 74 -2.15 -0.22 4.22
C ASP A 74 -3.47 0.57 4.18
N ILE A 75 -3.66 1.32 3.09
CA ILE A 75 -4.76 2.28 2.91
C ILE A 75 -5.50 1.92 1.65
N GLU A 76 -6.80 1.69 1.80
CA GLU A 76 -7.73 1.42 0.70
C GLU A 76 -8.92 2.37 0.82
N ILE A 77 -9.06 3.26 -0.16
CA ILE A 77 -10.12 4.28 -0.15
C ILE A 77 -10.84 4.28 -1.47
N ARG A 78 -12.17 4.24 -1.41
CA ARG A 78 -13.02 4.20 -2.60
C ARG A 78 -14.29 4.99 -2.37
N GLY A 79 -14.82 5.58 -3.43
CA GLY A 79 -16.11 6.25 -3.33
C GLY A 79 -16.56 6.97 -4.59
N PRO A 80 -17.87 7.24 -4.71
CA PRO A 80 -18.42 8.07 -5.77
C PRO A 80 -17.99 9.53 -5.64
N GLY A 81 -17.86 10.20 -6.78
CA GLY A 81 -17.54 11.62 -6.87
C GLY A 81 -18.15 12.32 -8.07
N THR A 82 -17.88 13.63 -8.14
CA THR A 82 -18.31 14.53 -9.21
C THR A 82 -17.13 15.38 -9.68
N ALA A 83 -16.83 15.31 -10.97
CA ALA A 83 -15.76 16.05 -11.64
C ALA A 83 -16.14 17.54 -11.77
N PRO A 84 -15.18 18.42 -12.10
CA PRO A 84 -15.43 19.86 -12.22
C PRO A 84 -16.55 20.25 -13.20
N ASP A 85 -16.76 19.45 -14.24
CA ASP A 85 -17.80 19.63 -15.26
C ASP A 85 -19.15 19.00 -14.89
N GLY A 86 -19.25 18.40 -13.70
CA GLY A 86 -20.44 17.69 -13.22
C GLY A 86 -20.50 16.21 -13.60
N GLU A 87 -19.52 15.69 -14.36
CA GLU A 87 -19.46 14.28 -14.70
C GLU A 87 -19.29 13.42 -13.43
N LYS A 88 -20.02 12.29 -13.36
CA LYS A 88 -19.86 11.34 -12.27
C LYS A 88 -18.62 10.49 -12.44
N PHE A 89 -17.92 10.22 -11.34
CA PHE A 89 -16.77 9.35 -11.32
C PHE A 89 -16.75 8.44 -10.09
N PHE A 90 -15.94 7.39 -10.16
CA PHE A 90 -15.61 6.54 -9.02
C PHE A 90 -14.11 6.64 -8.72
N PHE A 91 -13.79 6.96 -7.47
CA PHE A 91 -12.44 7.12 -6.95
C PHE A 91 -11.94 5.81 -6.35
N GLU A 92 -10.68 5.48 -6.59
CA GLU A 92 -9.97 4.38 -5.91
C GLU A 92 -8.53 4.80 -5.60
N LEU A 93 -8.08 4.52 -4.36
CA LEU A 93 -6.71 4.67 -3.89
C LEU A 93 -6.28 3.38 -3.18
N SER A 94 -5.09 2.89 -3.52
CA SER A 94 -4.42 1.77 -2.86
C SER A 94 -2.98 2.16 -2.53
N SER A 95 -2.62 2.22 -1.25
CA SER A 95 -1.23 2.50 -0.84
C SER A 95 -0.30 1.34 -1.19
N THR A 96 -0.77 0.09 -1.01
CA THR A 96 -0.02 -1.13 -1.32
C THR A 96 0.36 -1.20 -2.81
N ALA A 97 -0.58 -0.85 -3.70
CA ALA A 97 -0.29 -0.79 -5.14
C ALA A 97 0.50 0.48 -5.54
N ASN A 98 0.51 1.51 -4.69
CA ASN A 98 0.83 2.88 -5.04
C ASN A 98 0.08 3.29 -6.32
N ALA A 99 -1.25 3.27 -6.21
CA ALA A 99 -2.14 3.50 -7.35
C ALA A 99 -3.33 4.36 -6.95
N LEU A 100 -3.64 5.34 -7.78
CA LEU A 100 -4.84 6.16 -7.74
C LEU A 100 -5.55 6.04 -9.08
N THR A 101 -6.85 5.82 -9.06
CA THR A 101 -7.70 5.76 -10.26
C THR A 101 -8.96 6.59 -10.08
N ILE A 102 -9.30 7.36 -11.09
CA ILE A 102 -10.58 8.03 -11.27
C ILE A 102 -11.21 7.45 -12.52
N GLY A 103 -12.24 6.62 -12.35
CA GLY A 103 -13.06 6.11 -13.44
C GLY A 103 -14.17 7.10 -13.78
N LEU A 104 -14.10 7.72 -14.95
CA LEU A 104 -15.08 8.72 -15.39
C LEU A 104 -16.34 8.05 -16.00
N GLY A 105 -17.49 8.71 -15.84
CA GLY A 105 -18.79 8.27 -16.36
C GLY A 105 -19.47 7.17 -15.54
N VAL A 106 -18.90 6.79 -14.40
CA VAL A 106 -19.39 5.74 -13.49
C VAL A 106 -19.36 6.23 -12.05
N ASP A 107 -20.25 5.78 -11.18
CA ASP A 107 -20.32 6.22 -9.77
C ASP A 107 -20.37 5.04 -8.78
N ARG A 108 -19.98 3.85 -9.24
CA ARG A 108 -20.11 2.61 -8.48
C ARG A 108 -18.87 1.74 -8.66
N PRO A 109 -18.54 0.91 -7.66
CA PRO A 109 -17.44 -0.03 -7.79
C PRO A 109 -17.72 -1.05 -8.90
N TYR A 110 -16.65 -1.61 -9.47
CA TYR A 110 -16.67 -2.68 -10.48
C TYR A 110 -17.29 -2.33 -11.84
N ALA A 111 -17.70 -1.08 -12.06
CA ALA A 111 -17.99 -0.61 -13.41
C ALA A 111 -16.68 -0.54 -14.21
N SER A 112 -16.74 -0.84 -15.50
CA SER A 112 -15.60 -0.66 -16.42
C SER A 112 -15.74 0.72 -17.06
N PRO A 113 -15.08 1.76 -16.53
CA PRO A 113 -15.11 3.07 -17.16
C PRO A 113 -14.40 3.01 -18.50
N GLU A 114 -14.97 3.66 -19.52
CA GLU A 114 -14.31 3.84 -20.81
C GLU A 114 -13.19 4.88 -20.75
N ARG A 115 -13.24 5.76 -19.73
CA ARG A 115 -12.27 6.83 -19.52
C ARG A 115 -11.69 6.83 -18.11
N LYS A 116 -10.37 7.01 -18.01
CA LYS A 116 -9.68 7.05 -16.72
C LYS A 116 -8.68 8.20 -16.61
N ILE A 117 -8.54 8.68 -15.38
CA ILE A 117 -7.40 9.47 -14.91
C ILE A 117 -6.69 8.65 -13.84
N GLU A 118 -5.39 8.47 -13.94
CA GLU A 118 -4.61 7.55 -13.12
C GLU A 118 -3.33 8.22 -12.60
N ALA A 119 -2.82 7.73 -11.47
CA ALA A 119 -1.51 8.08 -10.95
C ALA A 119 -0.89 6.89 -10.21
N GLY A 120 0.43 6.90 -10.09
CA GLY A 120 1.17 5.94 -9.28
C GLY A 120 2.30 5.25 -10.01
N ARG A 121 3.03 4.42 -9.26
CA ARG A 121 4.31 3.81 -9.66
C ARG A 121 4.32 3.15 -11.04
N VAL A 122 3.20 2.58 -11.48
CA VAL A 122 3.12 1.82 -12.74
C VAL A 122 2.87 2.72 -13.96
N VAL A 123 2.08 3.78 -13.80
CA VAL A 123 1.53 4.57 -14.92
C VAL A 123 2.12 5.98 -15.01
N SER A 124 2.61 6.53 -13.89
CA SER A 124 3.25 7.84 -13.85
C SER A 124 4.48 7.80 -12.94
N GLN A 125 4.33 8.21 -11.68
CA GLN A 125 5.38 8.29 -10.68
C GLN A 125 4.87 7.76 -9.35
N GLU A 126 5.76 7.16 -8.57
CA GLU A 126 5.47 6.82 -7.18
C GLU A 126 5.21 8.10 -6.36
N PHE A 127 4.15 8.09 -5.56
CA PHE A 127 3.78 9.19 -4.68
C PHE A 127 3.84 8.79 -3.20
N GLU A 128 4.03 9.76 -2.33
CA GLU A 128 4.04 9.57 -0.88
C GLU A 128 2.69 9.95 -0.27
N ILE A 129 2.20 9.12 0.65
CA ILE A 129 0.96 9.40 1.39
C ILE A 129 1.35 9.92 2.77
N GLU A 130 1.01 11.18 3.04
CA GLU A 130 1.13 11.77 4.36
C GLU A 130 -0.14 11.46 5.15
N VAL A 131 -0.01 10.86 6.33
CA VAL A 131 -1.14 10.48 7.19
C VAL A 131 -1.08 11.27 8.50
N ALA A 132 -2.22 11.86 8.89
CA ALA A 132 -2.39 12.58 10.15
C ALA A 132 -3.73 12.18 10.79
N GLY A 133 -3.70 11.13 11.61
CA GLY A 133 -4.91 10.54 12.17
C GLY A 133 -5.74 9.85 11.08
N GLU A 134 -7.00 10.25 10.92
CA GLU A 134 -7.92 9.73 9.89
C GLU A 134 -7.93 10.58 8.62
N LYS A 135 -6.93 11.45 8.47
CA LYS A 135 -6.74 12.31 7.30
C LYS A 135 -5.49 11.90 6.56
N LEU A 136 -5.53 12.06 5.24
CA LEU A 136 -4.35 11.91 4.40
C LEU A 136 -4.24 13.03 3.37
N THR A 137 -3.01 13.26 2.95
CA THR A 137 -2.66 14.18 1.88
C THR A 137 -1.64 13.51 0.96
N ILE A 138 -1.77 13.76 -0.34
CA ILE A 138 -0.76 13.41 -1.34
C ILE A 138 -0.48 14.67 -2.15
N ASN A 139 0.77 15.11 -2.12
CA ASN A 139 1.21 16.29 -2.84
C ASN A 139 1.87 15.89 -4.16
N ASP A 140 1.93 16.84 -5.09
CA ASP A 140 2.67 16.74 -6.35
C ASP A 140 2.31 15.52 -7.22
N LEU A 141 1.05 15.09 -7.19
CA LEU A 141 0.56 14.00 -8.03
C LEU A 141 0.75 14.31 -9.52
N VAL A 142 1.34 13.34 -10.23
CA VAL A 142 1.44 13.33 -11.68
C VAL A 142 0.31 12.49 -12.25
N LEU A 143 -0.71 13.16 -12.77
CA LEU A 143 -1.92 12.53 -13.30
C LEU A 143 -1.76 12.28 -14.80
N VAL A 144 -2.13 11.08 -15.24
CA VAL A 144 -2.16 10.70 -16.65
C VAL A 144 -3.55 10.20 -17.04
N ASN A 145 -3.90 10.27 -18.32
CA ASN A 145 -5.07 9.58 -18.85
C ASN A 145 -4.74 8.11 -19.14
N GLN A 146 -5.73 7.35 -19.61
CA GLN A 146 -5.59 5.94 -20.00
C GLN A 146 -4.52 5.66 -21.07
N ASP A 147 -4.14 6.66 -21.87
CA ASP A 147 -3.11 6.54 -22.91
C ASP A 147 -1.72 6.90 -22.37
N GLY A 148 -1.61 7.24 -21.07
CA GLY A 148 -0.40 7.71 -20.41
C GLY A 148 -0.08 9.19 -20.68
N ALA A 149 -0.97 9.92 -21.34
CA ALA A 149 -0.76 11.34 -21.60
C ALA A 149 -1.01 12.16 -20.31
N PRO A 150 -0.14 13.12 -19.96
CA PRO A 150 -0.33 13.96 -18.79
C PRO A 150 -1.65 14.74 -18.84
N VAL A 151 -2.42 14.67 -17.75
CA VAL A 151 -3.66 15.45 -17.55
C VAL A 151 -3.40 16.67 -16.66
N GLY A 152 -2.31 16.65 -15.91
CA GLY A 152 -1.82 17.76 -15.10
C GLY A 152 -0.65 17.31 -14.22
N SER A 153 0.16 18.27 -13.79
CA SER A 153 1.25 18.08 -12.83
C SER A 153 0.99 18.90 -11.57
N GLY A 154 1.41 18.40 -10.42
CA GLY A 154 1.27 19.16 -9.17
C GLY A 154 -0.13 19.06 -8.56
N ALA A 155 -0.87 17.98 -8.85
CA ALA A 155 -2.18 17.78 -8.26
C ALA A 155 -2.04 17.44 -6.77
N THR A 156 -3.02 17.85 -5.97
CA THR A 156 -3.03 17.58 -4.53
C THR A 156 -4.29 16.82 -4.17
N LEU A 157 -4.11 15.65 -3.54
CA LEU A 157 -5.21 14.88 -2.97
C LEU A 157 -5.30 15.17 -1.48
N SER A 158 -6.50 15.40 -0.97
CA SER A 158 -6.79 15.45 0.46
C SER A 158 -8.02 14.60 0.75
N ILE A 159 -7.92 13.72 1.74
CA ILE A 159 -9.05 12.89 2.19
C ILE A 159 -9.15 12.98 3.71
N ASP A 160 -10.38 13.19 4.18
CA ASP A 160 -10.76 13.15 5.57
C ASP A 160 -11.77 12.02 5.75
N CYS A 161 -11.37 10.97 6.47
CA CYS A 161 -12.22 9.84 6.79
C CYS A 161 -12.79 9.89 8.21
N SER A 162 -12.61 11.01 8.91
CA SER A 162 -13.32 11.22 10.16
C SER A 162 -14.83 11.31 9.89
N THR A 163 -15.60 10.61 10.72
CA THR A 163 -17.06 10.75 10.72
C THR A 163 -17.41 12.17 11.18
N PRO A 164 -18.33 12.88 10.49
CA PRO A 164 -18.76 14.22 10.89
C PRO A 164 -19.45 14.24 12.26
#